data_AF-A0A4Y3IJU2-F1
#
_entry.id   AF-A0A4Y3IJU2-F1
#
_cell.length_a   1.000
_cell.length_b   1.000
_cell.length_c   1.000
_cell.angle_alpha   90.00
_cell.angle_beta   90.00
_cell.angle_gamma   90.00
#
_symmetry.space_group_name_H-M   'P 1'
#
loop_
_entity.id
_entity.type
_entity.pdbx_description
1 polymer ?
#
loop_
_entity_poly.entity_id
_entity_poly.type
_entity_poly.pdbx_seq_one_letter_code
_entity_poly.pdbx_strand_id
1 'polypeptide(L)'
;MKQTLVLAGSLLLALPAAADVANNGVSYPVPADKFDMRNWKITIPSDINEDGKVDEIEGVAMLSYSHEDFFHLDKDGNLVFEVQNKAITTKNSKNARSELRQMPRGANFDNILTDSKGNQWALSSHPEADQYSAVGGTLEATLKVNHVSLHAKFPEKYPAHSVVVGQIHAKKHNALIEAKTGYGHGNEPLKIFYKKFPGHEYGSVFWNYERNLEKKDPNREDIAYPVWGNTWENQAEPGKAGIALGEEFSYRVEVKGTMMHLTFETARHDKVTYDIDLSKGIDAKDHPTGYAEDDFYFKAGAYGQCSVQESHPVWGPGCQGTGDFAIDKKNGDYNSVTFSALKLNGK
;
A
#
# COMPACT_ATOMS: atom_id res chain seq x y z
N MET A 1 -61.49 -46.93 -33.73
CA MET A 1 -60.61 -46.23 -32.76
C MET A 1 -59.26 -46.94 -32.76
N LYS A 2 -58.26 -46.39 -33.46
CA LYS A 2 -56.88 -46.90 -33.49
C LYS A 2 -56.04 -45.97 -32.61
N GLN A 3 -55.47 -46.49 -31.54
CA GLN A 3 -54.55 -45.76 -30.67
C GLN A 3 -53.18 -45.70 -31.36
N THR A 4 -52.72 -44.48 -31.64
CA THR A 4 -51.37 -44.21 -32.15
C THR A 4 -50.43 -44.07 -30.95
N LEU A 5 -49.43 -44.95 -30.87
CA LEU A 5 -48.38 -44.93 -29.87
C LEU A 5 -47.40 -43.79 -30.21
N VAL A 6 -47.32 -42.76 -29.36
CA VAL A 6 -46.31 -41.70 -29.48
C VAL A 6 -45.11 -42.10 -28.62
N LEU A 7 -43.99 -42.43 -29.28
CA LEU A 7 -42.69 -42.61 -28.63
C LEU A 7 -42.18 -41.23 -28.17
N ALA A 8 -42.18 -40.99 -26.86
CA ALA A 8 -41.51 -39.85 -26.27
C ALA A 8 -39.99 -40.12 -26.22
N GLY A 9 -39.27 -39.60 -27.22
CA GLY A 9 -37.80 -39.54 -27.18
C GLY A 9 -37.37 -38.58 -26.08
N SER A 10 -36.77 -39.10 -25.02
CA SER A 10 -36.16 -38.30 -23.96
C SER A 10 -34.87 -37.69 -24.50
N LEU A 11 -34.93 -36.41 -24.89
CA LEU A 11 -33.73 -35.61 -25.16
C LEU A 11 -33.06 -35.35 -23.80
N LEU A 12 -32.05 -36.14 -23.45
CA LEU A 12 -31.12 -35.81 -22.38
C LEU A 12 -30.36 -34.55 -22.82
N LEU A 13 -30.87 -33.39 -22.41
CA LEU A 13 -30.09 -32.16 -22.34
C LEU A 13 -28.98 -32.40 -21.32
N ALA A 14 -27.80 -32.76 -21.82
CA ALA A 14 -26.57 -32.65 -21.04
C ALA A 14 -26.40 -31.17 -20.68
N LEU A 15 -26.81 -30.80 -19.47
CA LEU A 15 -26.41 -29.54 -18.86
C LEU A 15 -24.88 -29.50 -18.89
N PRO A 16 -24.25 -28.41 -19.36
CA PRO A 16 -22.83 -28.24 -19.13
C PRO A 16 -22.63 -28.30 -17.62
N ALA A 17 -21.74 -29.18 -17.17
CA ALA A 17 -21.26 -29.16 -15.80
C ALA A 17 -20.92 -27.70 -15.48
N ALA A 18 -21.47 -27.18 -14.38
CA ALA A 18 -21.10 -25.87 -13.87
C ALA A 18 -19.57 -25.79 -13.90
N ALA A 19 -19.02 -24.95 -14.78
CA ALA A 19 -17.61 -24.69 -14.79
C ALA A 19 -17.26 -24.25 -13.38
N ASP A 20 -16.32 -24.95 -12.74
CA ASP A 20 -15.70 -24.45 -11.53
C ASP A 20 -15.35 -22.99 -11.77
N VAL A 21 -15.97 -22.08 -11.03
CA VAL A 21 -15.67 -20.64 -11.07
C VAL A 21 -14.35 -20.40 -10.33
N ALA A 22 -13.36 -21.24 -10.62
CA ALA A 22 -12.01 -21.09 -10.13
C ALA A 22 -11.46 -19.77 -10.67
N ASN A 23 -10.66 -19.09 -9.85
CA ASN A 23 -9.96 -17.87 -10.19
C ASN A 23 -10.86 -16.72 -10.68
N ASN A 24 -12.07 -16.57 -10.12
CA ASN A 24 -13.04 -15.56 -10.54
C ASN A 24 -13.32 -15.54 -12.05
N GLY A 25 -13.25 -16.71 -12.71
CA GLY A 25 -13.59 -16.87 -14.12
C GLY A 25 -12.41 -16.72 -15.10
N VAL A 26 -11.16 -16.64 -14.63
CA VAL A 26 -9.96 -16.73 -15.49
C VAL A 26 -9.22 -18.07 -15.34
N SER A 27 -8.39 -18.43 -16.32
CA SER A 27 -7.71 -19.73 -16.39
C SER A 27 -6.45 -19.86 -15.51
N TYR A 28 -6.09 -18.82 -14.74
CA TYR A 28 -4.88 -18.75 -13.92
C TYR A 28 -5.18 -18.15 -12.54
N PRO A 29 -4.44 -18.49 -11.47
CA PRO A 29 -4.66 -17.93 -10.13
C PRO A 29 -4.52 -16.41 -10.09
N VAL A 30 -5.41 -15.75 -9.35
CA VAL A 30 -5.42 -14.30 -9.15
C VAL A 30 -5.42 -13.94 -7.67
N PRO A 31 -4.83 -12.81 -7.26
CA PRO A 31 -4.86 -12.29 -5.89
C PRO A 31 -6.23 -12.37 -5.20
N ALA A 32 -7.31 -12.09 -5.92
CA ALA A 32 -8.68 -12.13 -5.40
C ALA A 32 -9.18 -13.54 -4.98
N ASP A 33 -8.45 -14.60 -5.28
CA ASP A 33 -8.78 -15.97 -4.85
C ASP A 33 -8.43 -16.25 -3.39
N LYS A 34 -7.53 -15.43 -2.84
CA LYS A 34 -6.99 -15.60 -1.48
C LYS A 34 -7.20 -14.37 -0.61
N PHE A 35 -7.38 -13.20 -1.22
CA PHE A 35 -7.49 -11.92 -0.52
C PHE A 35 -8.74 -11.16 -0.97
N ASP A 36 -9.39 -10.44 -0.06
CA ASP A 36 -10.51 -9.58 -0.42
C ASP A 36 -10.03 -8.34 -1.18
N MET A 37 -10.27 -8.33 -2.49
CA MET A 37 -9.87 -7.25 -3.40
C MET A 37 -10.99 -6.26 -3.73
N ARG A 38 -12.19 -6.41 -3.14
CA ARG A 38 -13.38 -5.61 -3.52
C ARG A 38 -13.25 -4.13 -3.20
N ASN A 39 -12.48 -3.79 -2.15
CA ASN A 39 -12.32 -2.43 -1.66
C ASN A 39 -10.91 -1.90 -1.87
N TRP A 40 -10.25 -2.35 -2.93
CA TRP A 40 -8.93 -1.88 -3.32
C TRP A 40 -8.92 -1.44 -4.78
N LYS A 41 -7.98 -0.55 -5.10
CA LYS A 41 -7.39 -0.45 -6.43
C LYS A 41 -5.91 -0.77 -6.32
N ILE A 42 -5.30 -1.31 -7.36
CA ILE A 42 -3.85 -1.47 -7.47
C ILE A 42 -3.29 -0.45 -8.45
N THR A 43 -2.17 0.18 -8.09
CA THR A 43 -1.30 0.88 -9.05
C THR A 43 -0.08 -0.01 -9.29
N ILE A 44 0.27 -0.30 -10.55
CA ILE A 44 1.46 -1.07 -10.92
C ILE A 44 2.47 -0.22 -11.70
N PRO A 45 3.78 -0.52 -11.68
CA PRO A 45 4.81 0.35 -12.25
C PRO A 45 4.97 0.17 -13.78
N SER A 46 3.87 0.26 -14.52
CA SER A 46 3.81 0.10 -15.97
C SER A 46 2.81 1.06 -16.63
N ASP A 47 2.89 1.13 -17.95
CA ASP A 47 1.95 1.81 -18.86
C ASP A 47 1.65 0.83 -20.01
N ILE A 48 0.98 -0.28 -19.68
CA ILE A 48 0.72 -1.40 -20.59
C ILE A 48 -0.24 -0.98 -21.70
N ASN A 49 -1.16 -0.07 -21.40
CA ASN A 49 -2.12 0.46 -22.37
C ASN A 49 -1.55 1.62 -23.21
N GLU A 50 -0.30 2.04 -22.96
CA GLU A 50 0.43 3.09 -23.67
C GLU A 50 -0.28 4.45 -23.68
N ASP A 51 -1.02 4.80 -22.62
CA ASP A 51 -1.76 6.06 -22.51
C ASP A 51 -0.93 7.21 -21.88
N GLY A 52 0.33 6.93 -21.54
CA GLY A 52 1.26 7.88 -20.93
C GLY A 52 1.03 8.05 -19.43
N LYS A 53 0.26 7.15 -18.78
CA LYS A 53 0.01 7.15 -17.35
C LYS A 53 0.34 5.80 -16.75
N VAL A 54 0.56 5.83 -15.45
CA VAL A 54 0.73 4.60 -14.68
C VAL A 54 -0.60 3.84 -14.65
N ASP A 55 -0.55 2.53 -14.89
CA ASP A 55 -1.72 1.67 -14.86
C ASP A 55 -2.32 1.61 -13.45
N GLU A 56 -3.64 1.81 -13.38
CA GLU A 56 -4.44 1.60 -12.19
C GLU A 56 -5.60 0.67 -12.50
N ILE A 57 -5.77 -0.39 -11.71
CA ILE A 57 -6.86 -1.35 -11.85
C ILE A 57 -7.77 -1.24 -10.63
N GLU A 58 -9.07 -1.08 -10.86
CA GLU A 58 -10.06 -0.87 -9.80
C GLU A 58 -11.42 -1.53 -10.12
N GLY A 59 -12.28 -1.62 -9.11
CA GLY A 59 -13.63 -2.18 -9.25
C GLY A 59 -13.63 -3.66 -9.59
N VAL A 60 -14.54 -4.10 -10.46
CA VAL A 60 -14.70 -5.52 -10.81
C VAL A 60 -13.46 -6.13 -11.44
N ALA A 61 -12.62 -5.33 -12.12
CA ALA A 61 -11.40 -5.80 -12.74
C ALA A 61 -10.41 -6.36 -11.70
N MET A 62 -10.41 -5.84 -10.47
CA MET A 62 -9.56 -6.35 -9.38
C MET A 62 -9.83 -7.81 -9.05
N LEU A 63 -11.04 -8.32 -9.33
CA LEU A 63 -11.40 -9.71 -9.02
C LEU A 63 -10.73 -10.70 -9.97
N SER A 64 -10.33 -10.29 -11.16
CA SER A 64 -9.70 -11.17 -12.15
C SER A 64 -8.29 -10.72 -12.55
N TYR A 65 -7.74 -9.71 -11.87
CA TYR A 65 -6.47 -9.11 -12.25
C TYR A 65 -5.29 -9.78 -11.55
N SER A 66 -4.26 -10.09 -12.33
CA SER A 66 -2.94 -10.52 -11.87
C SER A 66 -1.90 -10.05 -12.89
N HIS A 67 -0.69 -9.78 -12.43
CA HIS A 67 0.46 -9.46 -13.26
C HIS A 67 1.69 -10.22 -12.73
N GLU A 68 2.31 -11.03 -13.59
CA GLU A 68 3.38 -11.97 -13.20
C GLU A 68 4.58 -11.28 -12.55
N ASP A 69 4.92 -10.07 -12.99
CA ASP A 69 5.99 -9.29 -12.36
C ASP A 69 5.52 -8.55 -11.10
N PHE A 70 4.43 -7.80 -11.18
CA PHE A 70 4.15 -6.75 -10.20
C PHE A 70 3.14 -7.10 -9.13
N PHE A 71 2.18 -8.00 -9.41
CA PHE A 71 1.04 -8.25 -8.52
C PHE A 71 0.40 -9.62 -8.79
N HIS A 72 0.83 -10.65 -8.07
CA HIS A 72 0.41 -12.03 -8.31
C HIS A 72 0.40 -12.87 -7.03
N LEU A 73 -0.14 -14.08 -7.12
CA LEU A 73 0.02 -15.09 -6.07
C LEU A 73 1.25 -15.94 -6.33
N ASP A 74 2.05 -16.18 -5.29
CA ASP A 74 3.11 -17.19 -5.33
C ASP A 74 2.53 -18.62 -5.29
N LYS A 75 3.42 -19.62 -5.38
CA LYS A 75 3.04 -21.04 -5.35
C LYS A 75 2.32 -21.48 -4.06
N ASP A 76 2.47 -20.73 -2.97
CA ASP A 76 1.88 -21.02 -1.67
C ASP A 76 0.58 -20.21 -1.46
N GLY A 77 0.18 -19.40 -2.45
CA GLY A 77 -1.01 -18.56 -2.41
C GLY A 77 -0.82 -17.24 -1.66
N ASN A 78 0.42 -16.81 -1.41
CA ASN A 78 0.71 -15.51 -0.81
C ASN A 78 0.75 -14.42 -1.87
N LEU A 79 0.38 -13.21 -1.51
CA LEU A 79 0.31 -12.07 -2.41
C LEU A 79 1.66 -11.36 -2.56
N VAL A 80 2.20 -11.33 -3.76
CA VAL A 80 3.50 -10.73 -4.09
C VAL A 80 3.31 -9.37 -4.74
N PHE A 81 4.07 -8.39 -4.27
CA PHE A 81 4.22 -7.06 -4.86
C PHE A 81 5.67 -6.83 -5.23
N GLU A 82 5.95 -6.46 -6.48
CA GLU A 82 7.29 -6.07 -6.90
C GLU A 82 7.30 -4.75 -7.66
N VAL A 83 8.42 -4.02 -7.54
CA VAL A 83 8.57 -2.71 -8.14
C VAL A 83 10.05 -2.37 -8.38
N GLN A 84 10.38 -1.98 -9.62
CA GLN A 84 11.68 -1.42 -10.00
C GLN A 84 11.85 0.03 -9.55
N ASN A 85 13.11 0.45 -9.37
CA ASN A 85 13.45 1.80 -8.91
C ASN A 85 13.09 2.91 -9.91
N LYS A 86 13.09 2.60 -11.21
CA LYS A 86 12.73 3.53 -12.29
C LYS A 86 11.49 3.02 -13.02
N ALA A 87 10.39 3.72 -12.90
CA ALA A 87 9.19 3.43 -13.67
C ALA A 87 8.39 4.70 -13.92
N ILE A 88 7.34 4.59 -14.74
CA ILE A 88 6.29 5.59 -14.75
C ILE A 88 5.64 5.69 -13.34
N THR A 89 5.23 6.88 -12.95
CA THR A 89 4.72 7.14 -11.59
C THR A 89 3.46 8.00 -11.64
N THR A 90 2.68 7.96 -10.56
CA THR A 90 1.53 8.86 -10.38
C THR A 90 1.98 10.33 -10.33
N LYS A 91 1.12 11.26 -10.76
CA LYS A 91 1.39 12.70 -10.83
C LYS A 91 2.06 13.33 -9.58
N ASN A 92 1.73 12.84 -8.39
CA ASN A 92 2.18 13.41 -7.12
C ASN A 92 3.39 12.71 -6.51
N SER A 93 3.85 11.59 -7.09
CA SER A 93 5.00 10.82 -6.59
C SER A 93 6.17 10.91 -7.56
N LYS A 94 7.38 10.72 -7.05
CA LYS A 94 8.58 10.46 -7.86
C LYS A 94 9.08 9.03 -7.71
N ASN A 95 8.44 8.26 -6.84
CA ASN A 95 8.77 6.90 -6.49
C ASN A 95 7.72 5.94 -7.11
N ALA A 96 8.19 4.86 -7.71
CA ALA A 96 7.37 3.80 -8.29
C ALA A 96 6.72 2.93 -7.21
N ARG A 97 5.62 2.25 -7.57
CA ARG A 97 4.91 1.35 -6.65
C ARG A 97 4.21 0.22 -7.39
N SER A 98 4.15 -0.93 -6.72
CA SER A 98 3.07 -1.90 -6.87
C SER A 98 2.33 -1.90 -5.54
N GLU A 99 1.23 -1.16 -5.45
CA GLU A 99 0.62 -0.84 -4.16
C GLU A 99 -0.88 -0.63 -4.24
N LEU A 100 -1.59 -1.26 -3.30
CA LEU A 100 -3.03 -1.14 -3.15
C LEU A 100 -3.38 0.20 -2.47
N ARG A 101 -4.46 0.82 -2.94
CA ARG A 101 -5.10 1.99 -2.32
C ARG A 101 -6.54 1.66 -2.00
N GLN A 102 -6.95 1.91 -0.75
CA GLN A 102 -8.31 1.59 -0.31
C GLN A 102 -9.36 2.36 -1.12
N MET A 103 -10.39 1.65 -1.52
CA MET A 103 -11.55 2.09 -2.31
C MET A 103 -12.84 1.64 -1.61
N PRO A 104 -13.31 2.33 -0.55
CA PRO A 104 -14.56 1.98 0.12
C PRO A 104 -15.76 1.87 -0.83
N ARG A 105 -15.76 2.63 -1.95
CA ARG A 105 -16.80 2.55 -2.98
C ARG A 105 -16.86 1.21 -3.72
N GLY A 106 -15.78 0.43 -3.71
CA GLY A 106 -15.62 -0.76 -4.54
C GLY A 106 -15.90 -0.49 -6.02
N ALA A 107 -16.89 -1.20 -6.59
CA ALA A 107 -17.32 -1.05 -7.98
C ALA A 107 -18.47 -0.04 -8.20
N ASN A 108 -18.86 0.74 -7.19
CA ASN A 108 -19.98 1.70 -7.29
C ASN A 108 -19.54 3.03 -7.95
N PHE A 109 -19.17 2.98 -9.23
CA PHE A 109 -18.66 4.13 -9.99
C PHE A 109 -19.74 5.17 -10.33
N ASP A 110 -20.99 4.72 -10.53
CA ASP A 110 -22.08 5.59 -10.97
C ASP A 110 -22.52 6.59 -9.89
N ASN A 111 -22.30 6.27 -8.62
CA ASN A 111 -22.80 7.06 -7.50
C ASN A 111 -21.70 7.69 -6.62
N ILE A 112 -20.46 7.18 -6.67
CA ILE A 112 -19.38 7.62 -5.79
C ILE A 112 -18.12 7.87 -6.60
N LEU A 113 -17.72 9.15 -6.73
CA LEU A 113 -16.48 9.53 -7.38
C LEU A 113 -15.27 9.20 -6.50
N THR A 114 -14.09 9.17 -7.11
CA THR A 114 -12.85 8.74 -6.43
C THR A 114 -12.49 9.63 -5.24
N ASP A 115 -12.78 10.92 -5.34
CA ASP A 115 -12.55 11.96 -4.33
C ASP A 115 -13.76 12.24 -3.44
N SER A 116 -14.89 11.57 -3.65
CA SER A 116 -16.07 11.73 -2.79
C SER A 116 -15.83 11.19 -1.38
N LYS A 117 -16.48 11.81 -0.40
CA LYS A 117 -16.46 11.38 1.02
C LYS A 117 -16.83 9.90 1.20
N GLY A 118 -17.81 9.41 0.44
CA GLY A 118 -18.18 7.99 0.43
C GLY A 118 -17.11 7.02 -0.08
N ASN A 119 -15.95 7.51 -0.54
CA ASN A 119 -14.79 6.72 -0.93
C ASN A 119 -13.54 7.02 -0.08
N GLN A 120 -13.71 7.71 1.05
CA GLN A 120 -12.68 7.95 2.07
C GLN A 120 -13.27 7.65 3.45
N TRP A 121 -12.43 7.51 4.47
CA TRP A 121 -12.87 7.51 5.86
C TRP A 121 -12.32 8.76 6.57
N ALA A 122 -12.93 9.17 7.67
CA ALA A 122 -12.50 10.34 8.45
C ALA A 122 -12.31 10.00 9.93
N LEU A 123 -11.67 10.90 10.68
CA LEU A 123 -11.64 10.81 12.14
C LEU A 123 -12.99 11.25 12.73
N SER A 124 -13.27 10.85 13.97
CA SER A 124 -14.48 11.33 14.67
C SER A 124 -14.46 12.83 14.98
N SER A 125 -13.29 13.47 14.87
CA SER A 125 -13.13 14.93 15.02
C SER A 125 -13.58 15.70 13.77
N HIS A 126 -13.68 15.05 12.61
CA HIS A 126 -14.06 15.73 11.38
C HIS A 126 -15.52 16.23 11.49
N PRO A 127 -15.82 17.51 11.22
CA PRO A 127 -17.17 18.08 11.39
C PRO A 127 -18.27 17.33 10.62
N GLU A 128 -17.89 16.71 9.52
CA GLU A 128 -18.77 15.92 8.63
C GLU A 128 -18.44 14.41 8.64
N ALA A 129 -17.90 13.88 9.74
CA ALA A 129 -17.45 12.48 9.84
C ALA A 129 -18.53 11.45 9.44
N ASP A 130 -19.81 11.74 9.70
CA ASP A 130 -20.96 10.89 9.38
C ASP A 130 -21.28 10.80 7.87
N GLN A 131 -20.70 11.68 7.05
CA GLN A 131 -20.85 11.66 5.59
C GLN A 131 -19.78 10.80 4.88
N TYR A 132 -18.76 10.33 5.61
CA TYR A 132 -17.69 9.50 5.08
C TYR A 132 -18.06 8.02 5.06
N SER A 133 -17.31 7.20 4.33
CA SER A 133 -17.58 5.76 4.25
C SER A 133 -17.45 5.03 5.59
N ALA A 134 -16.64 5.60 6.50
CA ALA A 134 -16.44 5.12 7.86
C ALA A 134 -15.84 6.23 8.73
N VAL A 135 -15.96 6.06 10.04
CA VAL A 135 -15.24 6.84 11.05
C VAL A 135 -14.14 5.95 11.65
N GLY A 136 -12.90 6.21 11.27
CA GLY A 136 -11.77 5.32 11.52
C GLY A 136 -11.77 4.06 10.64
N GLY A 137 -10.96 3.08 11.01
CA GLY A 137 -10.81 1.84 10.25
C GLY A 137 -9.64 0.99 10.74
N THR A 138 -9.43 -0.17 10.12
CA THR A 138 -8.34 -1.08 10.50
C THR A 138 -7.66 -1.68 9.27
N LEU A 139 -6.33 -1.70 9.27
CA LEU A 139 -5.50 -2.43 8.30
C LEU A 139 -4.62 -3.42 9.06
N GLU A 140 -4.73 -4.69 8.73
CA GLU A 140 -3.93 -5.76 9.31
C GLU A 140 -3.16 -6.49 8.21
N ALA A 141 -1.88 -6.74 8.43
CA ALA A 141 -1.06 -7.48 7.49
C ALA A 141 -0.07 -8.40 8.20
N THR A 142 0.23 -9.53 7.56
CA THR A 142 1.42 -10.36 7.84
C THR A 142 2.18 -10.51 6.55
N LEU A 143 3.46 -10.15 6.59
CA LEU A 143 4.29 -10.07 5.40
C LEU A 143 5.75 -10.37 5.70
N LYS A 144 6.51 -10.60 4.63
CA LYS A 144 7.96 -10.60 4.62
C LYS A 144 8.45 -9.72 3.48
N VAL A 145 9.58 -9.05 3.70
CA VAL A 145 10.28 -8.35 2.61
C VAL A 145 11.27 -9.31 1.99
N ASN A 146 11.09 -9.63 0.72
CA ASN A 146 11.94 -10.59 0.01
C ASN A 146 13.23 -9.94 -0.48
N HIS A 147 13.13 -8.69 -0.95
CA HIS A 147 14.23 -7.95 -1.55
C HIS A 147 14.04 -6.45 -1.40
N VAL A 148 15.15 -5.73 -1.26
CA VAL A 148 15.22 -4.27 -1.39
C VAL A 148 16.34 -3.89 -2.35
N SER A 149 16.21 -2.73 -2.99
CA SER A 149 17.18 -2.26 -3.98
C SER A 149 18.62 -2.30 -3.44
N LEU A 150 19.56 -2.79 -4.24
CA LEU A 150 20.96 -2.96 -3.84
C LEU A 150 21.84 -1.75 -4.13
N HIS A 151 21.52 -0.95 -5.15
CA HIS A 151 22.44 0.08 -5.64
C HIS A 151 21.86 1.48 -5.47
N ALA A 152 22.60 2.34 -4.76
CA ALA A 152 22.32 3.75 -4.58
C ALA A 152 23.60 4.57 -4.79
N LYS A 153 23.50 5.66 -5.55
CA LYS A 153 24.59 6.64 -5.70
C LYS A 153 24.88 7.36 -4.37
N PHE A 154 23.82 7.59 -3.59
CA PHE A 154 23.86 8.25 -2.29
C PHE A 154 23.23 7.31 -1.24
N PRO A 155 23.93 6.21 -0.86
CA PRO A 155 23.39 5.20 0.05
C PRO A 155 23.10 5.76 1.46
N GLU A 156 23.74 6.86 1.83
CA GLU A 156 23.53 7.55 3.10
C GLU A 156 22.18 8.28 3.20
N LYS A 157 21.55 8.57 2.06
CA LYS A 157 20.26 9.25 2.02
C LYS A 157 19.15 8.33 2.54
N TYR A 158 18.21 8.92 3.27
CA TYR A 158 17.18 8.20 4.01
C TYR A 158 16.48 7.10 3.20
N PRO A 159 15.90 7.37 2.01
CA PRO A 159 15.11 6.37 1.31
C PRO A 159 15.93 5.26 0.62
N ALA A 160 17.26 5.36 0.55
CA ALA A 160 18.08 4.32 -0.07
C ALA A 160 17.83 2.95 0.60
N HIS A 161 17.72 1.91 -0.22
CA HIS A 161 17.53 0.52 0.22
C HIS A 161 16.31 0.29 1.12
N SER A 162 15.22 1.03 0.89
CA SER A 162 14.00 0.93 1.69
C SER A 162 12.73 0.83 0.84
N VAL A 163 11.72 0.21 1.45
CA VAL A 163 10.38 0.01 0.89
C VAL A 163 9.35 0.34 1.96
N VAL A 164 8.29 1.04 1.56
CA VAL A 164 7.10 1.24 2.41
C VAL A 164 6.13 0.09 2.15
N VAL A 165 5.65 -0.53 3.24
CA VAL A 165 4.79 -1.73 3.19
C VAL A 165 3.34 -1.48 3.59
N GLY A 166 3.07 -0.38 4.31
CA GLY A 166 1.73 0.01 4.74
C GLY A 166 1.65 1.50 5.05
N GLN A 167 0.49 2.12 4.80
CA GLN A 167 0.29 3.56 4.99
C GLN A 167 -1.13 3.92 5.43
N ILE A 168 -1.24 5.06 6.10
CA ILE A 168 -2.42 5.93 6.05
C ILE A 168 -2.01 7.15 5.25
N HIS A 169 -2.83 7.53 4.28
CA HIS A 169 -2.58 8.72 3.46
C HIS A 169 -3.80 9.63 3.54
N ALA A 170 -3.60 10.90 3.90
CA ALA A 170 -4.66 11.91 3.84
C ALA A 170 -4.95 12.26 2.39
N LYS A 171 -6.21 12.43 2.00
CA LYS A 171 -6.54 12.78 0.62
C LYS A 171 -6.20 14.25 0.38
N LYS A 172 -5.51 14.49 -0.73
CA LYS A 172 -5.25 15.86 -1.18
C LYS A 172 -6.52 16.52 -1.70
N HIS A 173 -6.85 17.69 -1.17
CA HIS A 173 -7.99 18.52 -1.56
C HIS A 173 -7.53 19.93 -1.93
N ASN A 174 -7.38 20.19 -3.23
CA ASN A 174 -6.90 21.50 -3.70
C ASN A 174 -7.81 22.66 -3.26
N ALA A 175 -9.13 22.45 -3.21
CA ALA A 175 -10.08 23.48 -2.77
C ALA A 175 -9.87 23.90 -1.30
N LEU A 176 -9.53 22.96 -0.42
CA LEU A 176 -9.22 23.25 1.00
C LEU A 176 -7.88 24.00 1.13
N ILE A 177 -6.87 23.59 0.35
CA ILE A 177 -5.58 24.29 0.26
C ILE A 177 -5.77 25.72 -0.24
N GLU A 178 -6.53 25.92 -1.31
CA GLU A 178 -6.83 27.24 -1.89
C GLU A 178 -7.60 28.13 -0.92
N ALA A 179 -8.52 27.54 -0.15
CA ALA A 179 -9.26 28.22 0.92
C ALA A 179 -8.43 28.45 2.19
N LYS A 180 -7.18 27.94 2.26
CA LYS A 180 -6.27 28.08 3.41
C LYS A 180 -6.88 27.60 4.72
N THR A 181 -7.57 26.47 4.70
CA THR A 181 -8.17 25.89 5.91
C THR A 181 -7.14 25.30 6.88
N GLY A 182 -5.91 25.05 6.40
CA GLY A 182 -4.88 24.31 7.14
C GLY A 182 -4.90 22.79 6.90
N TYR A 183 -5.82 22.30 6.06
CA TYR A 183 -6.00 20.88 5.77
C TYR A 183 -5.99 20.57 4.26
N GLY A 184 -6.05 19.29 3.91
CA GLY A 184 -6.13 18.82 2.53
C GLY A 184 -4.77 18.79 1.81
N HIS A 185 -3.66 18.93 2.54
CA HIS A 185 -2.30 18.90 1.97
C HIS A 185 -1.94 17.55 1.34
N GLY A 186 -2.62 16.48 1.81
CA GLY A 186 -2.39 15.11 1.35
C GLY A 186 -1.11 14.49 1.90
N ASN A 187 -0.77 14.84 3.14
CA ASN A 187 0.38 14.30 3.87
C ASN A 187 0.06 12.88 4.40
N GLU A 188 1.08 12.17 4.89
CA GLU A 188 0.89 10.80 5.40
C GLU A 188 1.03 10.69 6.93
N PRO A 189 -0.09 10.52 7.68
CA PRO A 189 -0.04 10.24 9.12
C PRO A 189 0.75 8.99 9.49
N LEU A 190 0.91 8.05 8.54
CA LEU A 190 1.63 6.80 8.74
C LEU A 190 2.27 6.32 7.45
N LYS A 191 3.58 6.04 7.51
CA LYS A 191 4.31 5.22 6.53
C LYS A 191 5.15 4.18 7.26
N ILE A 192 4.88 2.88 7.06
CA ILE A 192 5.65 1.78 7.67
C ILE A 192 6.74 1.36 6.69
N PHE A 193 7.99 1.43 7.12
CA PHE A 193 9.18 1.14 6.31
C PHE A 193 9.84 -0.17 6.73
N TYR A 194 10.41 -0.85 5.74
CA TYR A 194 11.53 -1.75 5.93
C TYR A 194 12.75 -1.18 5.22
N LYS A 195 13.91 -1.14 5.89
CA LYS A 195 15.18 -0.70 5.31
C LYS A 195 16.29 -1.68 5.63
N LYS A 196 17.09 -2.05 4.62
CA LYS A 196 18.25 -2.91 4.82
C LYS A 196 19.38 -2.53 3.88
N PHE A 197 20.54 -2.19 4.44
CA PHE A 197 21.71 -1.89 3.63
C PHE A 197 22.28 -3.15 2.96
N PRO A 198 22.94 -3.01 1.79
CA PRO A 198 23.71 -4.09 1.18
C PRO A 198 24.76 -4.64 2.15
N GLY A 199 24.93 -5.96 2.17
CA GLY A 199 25.89 -6.64 3.05
C GLY A 199 25.44 -6.88 4.49
N HIS A 200 24.45 -6.14 5.01
CA HIS A 200 23.88 -6.46 6.33
C HIS A 200 23.11 -7.80 6.27
N GLU A 201 23.05 -8.53 7.38
CA GLU A 201 22.21 -9.72 7.55
C GLU A 201 20.77 -9.30 7.87
N TYR A 202 20.59 -8.30 8.73
CA TYR A 202 19.28 -7.82 9.18
C TYR A 202 18.98 -6.39 8.72
N GLY A 203 17.72 -6.14 8.39
CA GLY A 203 17.15 -4.82 8.16
C GLY A 203 16.44 -4.28 9.41
N SER A 204 15.93 -3.06 9.30
CA SER A 204 15.15 -2.40 10.34
C SER A 204 13.72 -2.17 9.88
N VAL A 205 12.78 -2.27 10.83
CA VAL A 205 11.38 -1.88 10.67
C VAL A 205 11.14 -0.67 11.56
N PHE A 206 10.53 0.36 10.99
CA PHE A 206 10.17 1.58 11.69
C PHE A 206 9.02 2.25 10.91
N TRP A 207 8.43 3.30 11.47
CA TRP A 207 7.39 4.05 10.76
C TRP A 207 7.58 5.55 10.92
N ASN A 208 7.10 6.32 9.94
CA ASN A 208 7.11 7.78 9.99
C ASN A 208 5.70 8.33 10.20
N TYR A 209 5.62 9.38 11.03
CA TYR A 209 4.53 10.35 11.03
C TYR A 209 4.98 11.61 10.27
N GLU A 210 4.27 12.04 9.24
CA GLU A 210 4.54 13.32 8.59
C GLU A 210 3.77 14.45 9.29
N ARG A 211 4.43 15.56 9.64
CA ARG A 211 3.70 16.75 10.14
C ARG A 211 2.71 17.26 9.10
N ASN A 212 1.49 17.60 9.51
CA ASN A 212 0.42 17.99 8.60
C ASN A 212 0.52 19.45 8.15
N LEU A 213 1.57 19.77 7.41
CA LEU A 213 1.88 21.13 6.98
C LEU A 213 1.92 21.26 5.46
N GLU A 214 1.90 22.50 4.97
CA GLU A 214 2.07 22.80 3.56
C GLU A 214 3.41 22.29 3.02
N LYS A 215 3.44 21.87 1.74
CA LYS A 215 4.63 21.30 1.09
C LYS A 215 5.90 22.14 1.20
N LYS A 216 5.78 23.48 1.27
CA LYS A 216 6.91 24.41 1.35
C LYS A 216 7.28 24.81 2.79
N ASP A 217 6.52 24.37 3.78
CA ASP A 217 6.82 24.66 5.16
C ASP A 217 8.11 23.92 5.57
N PRO A 218 9.13 24.62 6.10
CA PRO A 218 10.39 23.99 6.50
C PRO A 218 10.25 23.02 7.68
N ASN A 219 9.15 23.09 8.43
CA ASN A 219 8.86 22.16 9.51
C ASN A 219 8.10 20.91 9.04
N ARG A 220 7.62 20.86 7.78
CA ARG A 220 7.01 19.66 7.21
C ARG A 220 8.08 18.57 7.09
N GLU A 221 8.02 17.63 8.00
CA GLU A 221 9.06 16.63 8.22
C GLU A 221 8.43 15.31 8.63
N ASP A 222 9.10 14.22 8.24
CA ASP A 222 8.80 12.87 8.70
C ASP A 222 9.52 12.59 10.02
N ILE A 223 8.78 12.24 11.06
CA ILE A 223 9.31 11.84 12.37
C ILE A 223 9.30 10.31 12.44
N ALA A 224 10.48 9.71 12.57
CA ALA A 224 10.65 8.26 12.59
C ALA A 224 10.53 7.66 14.00
N TYR A 225 9.80 6.55 14.11
CA TYR A 225 9.60 5.79 15.34
C TYR A 225 10.11 4.35 15.15
N PRO A 226 11.09 3.89 15.95
CA PRO A 226 11.75 2.59 15.76
C PRO A 226 10.88 1.41 16.20
N VAL A 227 10.65 0.43 15.34
CA VAL A 227 9.98 -0.82 15.75
C VAL A 227 11.03 -1.88 16.13
N TRP A 228 11.83 -2.32 15.17
CA TRP A 228 12.94 -3.26 15.38
C TRP A 228 14.15 -2.81 14.58
N GLY A 229 15.31 -2.76 15.22
CA GLY A 229 16.54 -2.21 14.64
C GLY A 229 16.62 -0.68 14.76
N ASN A 230 16.99 -0.02 13.67
CA ASN A 230 17.33 1.41 13.61
C ASN A 230 16.30 2.24 12.83
N THR A 231 16.40 3.57 12.93
CA THR A 231 15.70 4.54 12.07
C THR A 231 16.65 5.11 10.99
N TRP A 232 16.28 6.24 10.38
CA TRP A 232 17.03 6.85 9.28
C TRP A 232 18.47 7.27 9.63
N GLU A 233 18.66 7.74 10.86
CA GLU A 233 19.87 8.41 11.32
C GLU A 233 21.00 7.42 11.62
N ASN A 234 20.67 6.16 11.93
CA ASN A 234 21.64 5.13 12.28
C ASN A 234 21.78 4.10 11.17
N GLN A 235 22.90 4.19 10.44
CA GLN A 235 23.22 3.31 9.32
C GLN A 235 23.95 2.03 9.75
N ALA A 236 24.27 1.87 11.04
CA ALA A 236 24.90 0.66 11.53
C ALA A 236 23.99 -0.56 11.33
N GLU A 237 24.61 -1.73 11.21
CA GLU A 237 23.88 -2.99 11.17
C GLU A 237 23.10 -3.21 12.48
N PRO A 238 21.77 -3.42 12.45
CA PRO A 238 20.99 -3.63 13.67
C PRO A 238 21.23 -5.01 14.30
N GLY A 239 21.91 -5.91 13.59
CA GLY A 239 22.11 -7.30 14.00
C GLY A 239 20.77 -7.99 14.31
N LYS A 240 20.78 -8.92 15.27
CA LYS A 240 19.59 -9.70 15.63
C LYS A 240 18.42 -8.87 16.15
N ALA A 241 18.63 -7.61 16.53
CA ALA A 241 17.56 -6.68 16.91
C ALA A 241 16.70 -6.24 15.72
N GLY A 242 17.16 -6.46 14.48
CA GLY A 242 16.41 -6.19 13.26
C GLY A 242 15.58 -7.39 12.75
N ILE A 243 15.15 -7.31 11.49
CA ILE A 243 14.37 -8.32 10.74
C ILE A 243 15.11 -8.68 9.45
N ALA A 244 15.38 -9.97 9.22
CA ALA A 244 16.06 -10.42 8.01
C ALA A 244 15.14 -10.35 6.77
N LEU A 245 15.72 -10.36 5.56
CA LEU A 245 14.91 -10.58 4.35
C LEU A 245 14.29 -11.99 4.41
N GLY A 246 13.03 -12.10 3.99
CA GLY A 246 12.27 -13.34 4.04
C GLY A 246 11.73 -13.71 5.43
N GLU A 247 12.07 -12.94 6.48
CA GLU A 247 11.50 -13.11 7.81
C GLU A 247 10.13 -12.43 7.92
N GLU A 248 9.15 -13.14 8.46
CA GLU A 248 7.79 -12.60 8.63
C GLU A 248 7.67 -11.68 9.85
N PHE A 249 6.91 -10.62 9.66
CA PHE A 249 6.37 -9.80 10.73
C PHE A 249 4.95 -9.36 10.37
N SER A 250 4.20 -8.96 11.39
CA SER A 250 2.84 -8.48 11.28
C SER A 250 2.74 -7.04 11.76
N TYR A 251 1.84 -6.28 11.14
CA TYR A 251 1.41 -4.99 11.66
C TYR A 251 -0.11 -4.92 11.70
N ARG A 252 -0.62 -4.17 12.67
CA ARG A 252 -2.03 -3.77 12.79
C ARG A 252 -2.08 -2.27 13.00
N VAL A 253 -2.80 -1.59 12.11
CA VAL A 253 -3.10 -0.16 12.16
C VAL A 253 -4.59 -0.03 12.44
N GLU A 254 -4.98 0.42 13.62
CA GLU A 254 -6.38 0.63 13.98
C GLU A 254 -6.61 2.08 14.36
N VAL A 255 -7.53 2.74 13.67
CA VAL A 255 -7.98 4.10 14.00
C VAL A 255 -9.36 4.02 14.63
N LYS A 256 -9.46 4.42 15.90
CA LYS A 256 -10.70 4.46 16.70
C LYS A 256 -10.94 5.88 17.19
N GLY A 257 -12.02 6.50 16.73
CA GLY A 257 -12.28 7.92 16.99
C GLY A 257 -11.20 8.79 16.35
N THR A 258 -10.33 9.37 17.17
CA THR A 258 -9.15 10.14 16.72
C THR A 258 -7.83 9.41 16.97
N MET A 259 -7.85 8.30 17.71
CA MET A 259 -6.65 7.57 18.12
C MET A 259 -6.23 6.56 17.06
N MET A 260 -4.99 6.64 16.61
CA MET A 260 -4.30 5.61 15.84
C MET A 260 -3.50 4.71 16.80
N HIS A 261 -3.90 3.45 16.83
CA HIS A 261 -3.25 2.36 17.55
C HIS A 261 -2.42 1.54 16.55
N LEU A 262 -1.11 1.48 16.75
CA LEU A 262 -0.20 0.64 15.98
C LEU A 262 0.23 -0.54 16.84
N THR A 263 0.28 -1.72 16.24
CA THR A 263 0.82 -2.92 16.86
C THR A 263 1.70 -3.64 15.86
N PHE A 264 2.90 -4.03 16.28
CA PHE A 264 3.85 -4.79 15.48
C PHE A 264 4.24 -6.07 16.24
N GLU A 265 4.21 -7.20 15.54
CA GLU A 265 4.51 -8.52 16.09
C GLU A 265 5.40 -9.32 15.15
N THR A 266 6.26 -10.17 15.72
CA THR A 266 7.01 -11.20 14.99
C THR A 266 7.25 -12.37 15.94
N ALA A 267 7.71 -13.50 15.43
CA ALA A 267 8.04 -14.67 16.26
C ALA A 267 9.26 -14.45 17.18
N ARG A 268 10.17 -13.53 16.84
CA ARG A 268 11.45 -13.37 17.55
C ARG A 268 11.50 -12.25 18.58
N HIS A 269 10.68 -11.22 18.42
CA HIS A 269 10.75 -9.99 19.22
C HIS A 269 9.49 -9.77 20.02
N ASP A 270 9.64 -9.05 21.13
CA ASP A 270 8.50 -8.57 21.90
C ASP A 270 7.62 -7.65 21.03
N LYS A 271 6.32 -7.69 21.33
CA LYS A 271 5.31 -6.83 20.71
C LYS A 271 5.65 -5.35 20.94
N VAL A 272 5.58 -4.56 19.87
CA VAL A 272 5.78 -3.09 19.94
C VAL A 272 4.46 -2.40 19.61
N THR A 273 4.08 -1.39 20.41
CA THR A 273 2.83 -0.66 20.25
C THR A 273 3.03 0.85 20.31
N TYR A 274 2.18 1.59 19.59
CA TYR A 274 2.10 3.05 19.66
C TYR A 274 0.65 3.51 19.69
N ASP A 275 0.41 4.63 20.37
CA ASP A 275 -0.88 5.31 20.44
C ASP A 275 -0.68 6.79 20.11
N ILE A 276 -1.25 7.25 19.01
CA ILE A 276 -1.13 8.65 18.55
C ILE A 276 -2.53 9.22 18.32
N ASP A 277 -2.81 10.38 18.92
CA ASP A 277 -4.03 11.14 18.64
C ASP A 277 -3.84 11.95 17.36
N LEU A 278 -4.44 11.49 16.25
CA LEU A 278 -4.30 12.14 14.95
C LEU A 278 -5.03 13.51 14.87
N SER A 279 -5.86 13.85 15.86
CA SER A 279 -6.54 15.15 15.93
C SER A 279 -5.72 16.25 16.64
N LYS A 280 -4.46 15.95 16.96
CA LYS A 280 -3.52 16.87 17.62
C LYS A 280 -2.21 16.89 16.86
N GLY A 281 -1.56 18.05 16.85
CA GLY A 281 -0.19 18.14 16.39
C GLY A 281 0.72 17.24 17.23
N ILE A 282 1.62 16.50 16.57
CA ILE A 282 2.54 15.59 17.25
C ILE A 282 3.57 16.32 18.13
N ASP A 283 3.86 17.57 17.77
CA ASP A 283 4.69 18.50 18.53
C ASP A 283 4.28 19.96 18.23
N ALA A 284 4.97 20.92 18.85
CA ALA A 284 4.66 22.34 18.70
C ALA A 284 4.94 22.92 17.30
N LYS A 285 5.61 22.18 16.42
CA LYS A 285 5.88 22.58 15.03
C LYS A 285 4.83 22.06 14.05
N ASP A 286 4.04 21.07 14.45
CA ASP A 286 2.97 20.50 13.65
C ASP A 286 1.74 21.42 13.61
N HIS A 287 0.78 21.12 12.73
CA HIS A 287 -0.52 21.75 12.76
C HIS A 287 -1.18 21.49 14.13
N PRO A 288 -1.72 22.49 14.84
CA PRO A 288 -2.17 22.32 16.23
C PRO A 288 -3.23 21.22 16.41
N THR A 289 -4.07 21.02 15.40
CA THR A 289 -5.10 19.98 15.35
C THR A 289 -4.71 18.80 14.47
N GLY A 290 -3.42 18.63 14.17
CA GLY A 290 -2.89 17.54 13.36
C GLY A 290 -3.68 17.35 12.07
N TYR A 291 -4.32 16.19 11.96
CA TYR A 291 -5.15 15.76 10.83
C TYR A 291 -6.66 15.77 11.14
N ALA A 292 -7.13 16.54 12.13
CA ALA A 292 -8.50 16.47 12.66
C ALA A 292 -9.62 16.58 11.61
N GLU A 293 -9.40 17.35 10.53
CA GLU A 293 -10.36 17.62 9.46
C GLU A 293 -9.89 17.11 8.08
N ASP A 294 -8.88 16.25 8.04
CA ASP A 294 -8.56 15.49 6.83
C ASP A 294 -9.42 14.22 6.72
N ASP A 295 -9.46 13.66 5.52
CA ASP A 295 -10.01 12.35 5.21
C ASP A 295 -8.92 11.45 4.61
N PHE A 296 -9.11 10.14 4.69
CA PHE A 296 -8.02 9.18 4.55
C PHE A 296 -8.41 7.95 3.77
N TYR A 297 -7.37 7.24 3.36
CA TYR A 297 -7.44 5.88 2.85
C TYR A 297 -6.19 5.11 3.27
N PHE A 298 -6.35 3.81 3.50
CA PHE A 298 -5.24 2.89 3.73
C PHE A 298 -4.52 2.55 2.42
N LYS A 299 -3.25 2.16 2.55
CA LYS A 299 -2.46 1.58 1.46
C LYS A 299 -1.60 0.42 1.96
N ALA A 300 -1.34 -0.56 1.12
CA ALA A 300 -0.49 -1.71 1.42
C ALA A 300 0.14 -2.29 0.15
N GLY A 301 1.38 -2.78 0.23
CA GLY A 301 2.08 -3.38 -0.91
C GLY A 301 3.56 -3.05 -0.90
N ALA A 302 4.14 -2.79 -2.08
CA ALA A 302 5.52 -2.37 -2.24
C ALA A 302 5.58 -0.95 -2.84
N TYR A 303 5.78 0.05 -1.97
CA TYR A 303 6.11 1.40 -2.40
C TYR A 303 7.62 1.64 -2.27
N GLY A 304 8.34 1.46 -3.39
CA GLY A 304 9.80 1.52 -3.43
C GLY A 304 10.32 2.93 -3.20
N GLN A 305 11.13 3.13 -2.16
CA GLN A 305 11.62 4.47 -1.81
C GLN A 305 12.96 4.80 -2.49
N CYS A 306 13.71 3.77 -2.87
CA CYS A 306 14.98 3.89 -3.58
C CYS A 306 14.75 4.29 -5.06
N SER A 307 14.44 5.57 -5.34
CA SER A 307 14.24 6.04 -6.71
C SER A 307 15.54 6.52 -7.37
N VAL A 308 15.52 6.64 -8.70
CA VAL A 308 16.64 7.18 -9.50
C VAL A 308 16.85 8.70 -9.33
N GLN A 309 16.05 9.36 -8.50
CA GLN A 309 16.10 10.80 -8.30
C GLN A 309 17.37 11.18 -7.53
N GLU A 310 18.09 12.22 -7.99
CA GLU A 310 19.31 12.71 -7.32
C GLU A 310 19.17 14.07 -6.62
N SER A 311 18.32 14.96 -7.15
CA SER A 311 18.33 16.38 -6.79
C SER A 311 17.72 16.73 -5.43
N HIS A 312 16.97 15.83 -4.79
CA HIS A 312 16.40 16.10 -3.48
C HIS A 312 17.48 15.89 -2.40
N PRO A 313 17.67 16.84 -1.46
CA PRO A 313 18.74 16.75 -0.46
C PRO A 313 18.63 15.49 0.41
N VAL A 314 17.43 15.19 0.90
CA VAL A 314 17.16 14.01 1.75
C VAL A 314 16.63 12.82 0.94
N TRP A 315 15.57 13.03 0.16
CA TRP A 315 14.82 11.97 -0.52
C TRP A 315 15.32 11.58 -1.93
N GLY A 316 16.53 11.98 -2.31
CA GLY A 316 17.07 11.77 -3.65
C GLY A 316 18.25 10.79 -3.70
N PRO A 317 18.04 9.48 -3.47
CA PRO A 317 19.11 8.51 -3.25
C PRO A 317 19.90 8.14 -4.52
N GLY A 318 19.42 8.52 -5.71
CA GLY A 318 20.07 8.21 -6.98
C GLY A 318 20.26 6.72 -7.18
N CYS A 319 19.23 5.92 -6.91
CA CYS A 319 19.30 4.48 -7.08
C CYS A 319 19.48 4.09 -8.54
N GLN A 320 20.12 2.95 -8.80
CA GLN A 320 20.21 2.45 -10.17
C GLN A 320 18.85 1.91 -10.62
N GLY A 321 18.61 1.88 -11.93
CA GLY A 321 17.37 1.42 -12.52
C GLY A 321 17.29 1.84 -13.99
N THR A 322 17.16 0.86 -14.87
CA THR A 322 17.09 1.06 -16.32
C THR A 322 15.69 1.48 -16.74
N GLY A 323 14.67 0.98 -16.05
CA GLY A 323 13.26 1.08 -16.43
C GLY A 323 12.72 -0.19 -17.08
N ASP A 324 13.58 -1.16 -17.38
CA ASP A 324 13.22 -2.50 -17.81
C ASP A 324 13.24 -3.43 -16.59
N PHE A 325 12.08 -3.98 -16.24
CA PHE A 325 11.95 -4.76 -15.00
C PHE A 325 12.78 -6.04 -15.02
N ALA A 326 12.91 -6.72 -16.16
CA ALA A 326 13.69 -7.96 -16.25
C ALA A 326 15.19 -7.68 -16.04
N ILE A 327 15.69 -6.58 -16.59
CA ILE A 327 17.07 -6.13 -16.38
C ILE A 327 17.26 -5.69 -14.92
N ASP A 328 16.36 -4.86 -14.39
CA ASP A 328 16.46 -4.31 -13.04
C ASP A 328 16.36 -5.41 -11.97
N LYS A 329 15.50 -6.42 -12.18
CA LYS A 329 15.40 -7.59 -11.30
C LYS A 329 16.70 -8.41 -11.29
N LYS A 330 17.32 -8.62 -12.45
CA LYS A 330 18.62 -9.29 -12.56
C LYS A 330 19.74 -8.51 -11.87
N ASN A 331 19.69 -7.19 -11.92
CA ASN A 331 20.69 -6.32 -11.29
C ASN A 331 20.44 -6.13 -9.78
N GLY A 332 19.25 -6.42 -9.28
CA GLY A 332 18.87 -6.20 -7.89
C GLY A 332 18.34 -4.78 -7.61
N ASP A 333 17.91 -4.05 -8.64
CA ASP A 333 17.44 -2.66 -8.61
C ASP A 333 15.90 -2.56 -8.47
N TYR A 334 15.34 -3.35 -7.55
CA TYR A 334 13.90 -3.47 -7.31
C TYR A 334 13.61 -3.72 -5.84
N ASN A 335 12.34 -3.72 -5.46
CA ASN A 335 11.87 -4.14 -4.14
C ASN A 335 10.80 -5.23 -4.33
N SER A 336 10.73 -6.18 -3.40
CA SER A 336 9.77 -7.29 -3.43
C SER A 336 9.27 -7.59 -2.03
N VAL A 337 7.95 -7.67 -1.88
CA VAL A 337 7.25 -7.89 -0.61
C VAL A 337 6.16 -8.93 -0.82
N THR A 338 6.07 -9.90 0.09
CA THR A 338 5.04 -10.95 0.05
C THR A 338 4.18 -10.89 1.29
N PHE A 339 2.87 -10.83 1.11
CA PHE A 339 1.86 -10.83 2.16
C PHE A 339 1.21 -12.20 2.26
N SER A 340 1.31 -12.84 3.43
CA SER A 340 0.57 -14.06 3.76
C SER A 340 -0.82 -13.77 4.34
N ALA A 341 -1.03 -12.55 4.84
CA ALA A 341 -2.34 -12.03 5.23
C ALA A 341 -2.44 -10.53 4.96
N LEU A 342 -3.61 -10.09 4.48
CA LEU A 342 -3.99 -8.68 4.34
C LEU A 342 -5.50 -8.56 4.58
N LYS A 343 -5.89 -7.80 5.60
CA LYS A 343 -7.29 -7.58 5.97
C LYS A 343 -7.58 -6.10 6.15
N LEU A 344 -8.75 -5.70 5.68
CA LEU A 344 -9.23 -4.33 5.76
C LEU A 344 -10.54 -4.31 6.54
N ASN A 345 -10.60 -3.47 7.57
CA ASN A 345 -11.75 -3.29 8.45
C ASN A 345 -12.27 -4.62 9.05
N GLY A 346 -11.36 -5.58 9.30
CA GLY A 346 -11.68 -6.88 9.89
C GLY A 346 -12.50 -7.83 9.01
N LYS A 347 -12.58 -7.59 7.70
CA LYS A 347 -13.30 -8.44 6.74
C LYS A 347 -12.38 -9.34 5.93
#